data_AF-A0A3R8QS02-F1
#
_entry.id   AF-A0A3R8QS02-F1
#
_cell.length_a   1.000
_cell.length_b   1.000
_cell.length_c   1.000
_cell.angle_alpha   90.00
_cell.angle_beta   90.00
_cell.angle_gamma   90.00
#
_symmetry.space_group_name_H-M   'P 1'
#
loop_
_entity.id
_entity.type
_entity.pdbx_description
1 polymer ?
#
loop_
_entity_poly.entity_id
_entity_poly.type
_entity_poly.pdbx_seq_one_letter_code
_entity_poly.pdbx_strand_id
1 'polypeptide(L)'
;MLKGFKDFILRGNVIELAVAVVIGSAFTAIVTAFTKGIINPLINAINGNVDASGLTVPLRGHDRADAIVDFGSVITAAINFLIIAAVVYFILIAPMNKLKEIQNRRKGIDPNEAAATETELLEQIRDLLIEQNRAEVGVESRVARDVGDVQQTSDAADVADPSTGTGRHSAN
;
A
#
# COMPACT_ATOMS: atom_id res chain seq x y z
N MET A 1 -33.50 -2.57 -21.18
CA MET A 1 -32.18 -2.06 -21.61
C MET A 1 -31.69 -0.91 -20.72
N LEU A 2 -32.37 0.25 -20.67
CA LEU A 2 -31.95 1.39 -19.84
C LEU A 2 -31.78 1.08 -18.33
N LYS A 3 -32.65 0.26 -17.75
CA LYS A 3 -32.57 -0.13 -16.33
C LYS A 3 -31.32 -0.98 -16.03
N GLY A 4 -31.04 -1.98 -16.88
CA GLY A 4 -29.84 -2.82 -16.77
C GLY A 4 -28.53 -2.07 -17.07
N PHE A 5 -28.57 -1.05 -17.92
CA PHE A 5 -27.43 -0.16 -18.15
C PHE A 5 -27.15 0.74 -16.95
N LYS A 6 -28.19 1.29 -16.31
CA LYS A 6 -28.07 2.02 -15.05
C LYS A 6 -27.49 1.13 -13.95
N ASP A 7 -27.99 -0.10 -13.80
CA ASP A 7 -27.50 -1.06 -12.79
C ASP A 7 -26.06 -1.54 -13.07
N PHE A 8 -25.59 -1.47 -14.32
CA PHE A 8 -24.20 -1.74 -14.70
C PHE A 8 -23.26 -0.58 -14.34
N ILE A 9 -23.66 0.66 -14.63
CA ILE A 9 -22.89 1.86 -14.29
C ILE A 9 -22.84 2.06 -12.77
N LEU A 10 -23.94 1.83 -12.06
CA LEU A 10 -24.02 1.96 -10.60
C LEU A 10 -23.16 0.94 -9.83
N ARG A 11 -22.51 0.00 -10.51
CA ARG A 11 -21.60 -0.98 -9.91
C ARG A 11 -20.27 -0.36 -9.43
N GLY A 12 -20.12 0.98 -9.48
CA GLY A 12 -19.03 1.78 -8.91
C GLY A 12 -17.73 1.71 -9.71
N ASN A 13 -17.17 0.52 -9.85
CA ASN A 13 -15.91 0.25 -10.55
C ASN A 13 -15.89 0.79 -12.00
N VAL A 14 -17.03 0.76 -12.70
CA VAL A 14 -17.11 1.25 -14.09
C VAL A 14 -17.05 2.78 -14.16
N ILE A 15 -17.68 3.48 -13.21
CA ILE A 15 -17.68 4.95 -13.18
C ILE A 15 -16.28 5.46 -12.88
N GLU A 16 -15.61 4.89 -11.88
CA GLU A 16 -14.26 5.30 -11.50
C GLU A 16 -13.27 5.14 -12.65
N LEU A 17 -13.30 3.98 -13.33
CA LEU A 17 -12.47 3.73 -14.50
C LEU A 17 -12.83 4.67 -15.67
N ALA A 18 -14.12 4.91 -15.93
CA ALA A 18 -14.54 5.81 -17.00
C ALA A 18 -14.07 7.25 -16.75
N VAL A 19 -14.23 7.75 -15.52
CA VAL A 19 -13.78 9.08 -15.12
C VAL A 19 -12.26 9.20 -15.22
N ALA A 20 -11.51 8.18 -14.78
CA ALA A 20 -10.06 8.16 -14.90
C ALA A 20 -9.59 8.28 -16.37
N VAL A 21 -10.22 7.56 -17.29
CA VAL A 21 -9.87 7.61 -18.74
C VAL A 21 -10.22 8.97 -19.35
N VAL A 22 -11.39 9.52 -19.04
CA VAL A 22 -11.82 10.82 -19.58
C VAL A 22 -10.91 11.95 -19.08
N ILE A 23 -10.60 11.99 -17.79
CA ILE A 23 -9.72 13.01 -17.22
C ILE A 23 -8.28 12.83 -17.73
N GLY A 24 -7.78 11.59 -17.78
CA GLY A 24 -6.44 11.28 -18.27
C GLY A 24 -6.23 11.69 -19.72
N SER A 25 -7.20 11.41 -20.60
CA SER A 25 -7.15 11.82 -22.01
C SER A 25 -7.23 13.34 -22.18
N ALA A 26 -8.13 14.02 -21.47
CA ALA A 26 -8.26 15.47 -21.51
C ALA A 26 -6.99 16.17 -21.04
N PHE A 27 -6.39 15.71 -19.94
CA PHE A 27 -5.13 16.25 -19.43
C PHE A 27 -3.98 16.04 -20.41
N THR A 28 -3.85 14.83 -20.96
CA THR A 28 -2.82 14.53 -21.98
C THR A 28 -2.97 15.43 -23.20
N ALA A 29 -4.20 15.73 -23.63
CA ALA A 29 -4.45 16.64 -24.73
C ALA A 29 -3.96 18.06 -24.44
N ILE A 30 -4.16 18.57 -23.23
CA ILE A 30 -3.67 19.90 -22.80
C ILE A 30 -2.14 19.95 -22.84
N VAL A 31 -1.48 18.95 -22.23
CA VAL A 31 0.00 18.93 -22.21
C VAL A 31 0.58 18.75 -23.62
N THR A 32 -0.08 17.94 -24.45
CA THR A 32 0.30 17.77 -25.86
C THR A 32 0.14 19.08 -26.64
N ALA A 33 -0.96 19.82 -26.44
CA ALA A 33 -1.18 21.11 -27.09
C ALA A 33 -0.12 22.14 -26.66
N PHE A 34 0.21 22.19 -25.36
CA PHE A 34 1.27 23.04 -24.83
C PHE A 34 2.63 22.68 -25.44
N THR A 35 2.97 21.40 -25.47
CA THR A 35 4.26 20.95 -26.00
C THR A 35 4.37 21.24 -27.50
N LYS A 36 3.32 20.92 -28.28
CA LYS A 36 3.29 21.24 -29.71
C LYS A 36 3.30 22.74 -30.01
N GLY A 37 2.63 23.55 -29.18
CA GLY A 37 2.47 24.98 -29.41
C GLY A 37 3.65 25.83 -28.95
N ILE A 38 4.39 25.41 -27.93
CA ILE A 38 5.44 26.23 -27.31
C ILE A 38 6.80 25.52 -27.36
N ILE A 39 6.84 24.24 -27.00
CA ILE A 39 8.11 23.52 -26.88
C ILE A 39 8.66 23.10 -28.23
N ASN A 40 7.83 22.53 -29.11
CA ASN A 40 8.28 22.10 -30.45
C ASN A 40 8.85 23.27 -31.26
N PRO A 41 8.22 24.46 -31.32
CA PRO A 41 8.80 25.60 -32.01
C PRO A 41 10.14 26.06 -31.39
N LEU A 42 10.27 25.98 -30.07
CA LEU A 42 11.51 26.36 -29.38
C LEU A 42 12.65 25.37 -29.69
N ILE A 43 12.35 24.07 -29.72
CA ILE A 43 13.29 23.02 -30.13
C ILE A 43 13.69 23.20 -31.60
N ASN A 44 12.71 23.45 -32.48
CA ASN A 44 12.96 23.65 -33.91
C ASN A 44 13.75 24.94 -34.18
N ALA A 45 13.58 25.97 -33.37
CA ALA A 45 14.35 27.21 -33.45
C ALA A 45 15.83 27.00 -33.06
N ILE A 46 16.09 26.19 -32.02
CA ILE A 46 17.46 25.89 -31.55
C ILE A 46 18.17 24.92 -32.52
N ASN A 47 17.44 23.95 -33.07
CA ASN A 47 17.96 22.99 -34.05
C ASN A 47 17.99 23.55 -35.49
N GLY A 48 17.55 24.79 -35.69
CA GLY A 48 17.68 25.52 -36.95
C GLY A 48 16.86 24.94 -38.10
N ASN A 49 15.53 25.08 -38.10
CA ASN A 49 14.63 24.71 -39.21
C ASN A 49 14.80 23.26 -39.72
N VAL A 50 15.49 22.42 -38.96
CA VAL A 50 15.42 20.99 -39.15
C VAL A 50 14.10 20.60 -38.50
N ASP A 51 13.01 20.74 -39.26
CA ASP A 51 12.07 19.64 -39.26
C ASP A 51 12.95 18.41 -39.33
N ALA A 52 12.84 17.61 -38.29
CA ALA A 52 13.29 16.24 -38.15
C ALA A 52 13.55 15.45 -39.48
N SER A 53 12.86 15.80 -40.56
CA SER A 53 13.23 15.68 -41.98
C SER A 53 14.73 15.69 -42.34
N GLY A 54 15.61 16.38 -41.60
CA GLY A 54 17.05 16.41 -41.91
C GLY A 54 17.79 15.08 -41.69
N LEU A 55 17.21 14.16 -40.92
CA LEU A 55 17.76 12.82 -40.68
C LEU A 55 16.86 11.76 -41.30
N THR A 56 16.41 11.99 -42.53
CA THR A 56 15.59 11.04 -43.26
C THR A 56 16.47 10.13 -44.08
N VAL A 57 16.57 8.86 -43.69
CA VAL A 57 17.26 7.84 -44.50
C VAL A 57 16.19 7.16 -45.36
N PRO A 58 16.20 7.32 -46.71
CA PRO A 58 15.29 6.58 -47.57
C PRO A 58 15.69 5.09 -47.54
N LEU A 59 14.77 4.22 -47.11
CA LEU A 59 15.06 2.79 -46.95
C LEU A 59 15.14 2.02 -48.27
N ARG A 60 14.65 2.58 -49.39
CA ARG A 60 14.75 2.00 -50.73
C ARG A 60 14.79 3.12 -51.77
N GLY A 61 15.77 3.03 -52.69
CA GLY A 61 15.90 3.76 -53.97
C GLY A 61 15.23 5.12 -54.10
N HIS A 62 16.04 6.16 -54.29
CA HIS A 62 15.80 7.62 -54.43
C HIS A 62 14.44 8.17 -54.93
N ASP A 63 13.50 7.38 -55.46
CA ASP A 63 12.31 7.87 -56.18
C ASP A 63 10.95 7.41 -55.60
N ARG A 64 10.90 6.78 -54.42
CA ARG A 64 9.62 6.51 -53.73
C ARG A 64 9.59 7.09 -52.34
N ALA A 65 8.75 8.12 -52.16
CA ALA A 65 8.51 8.85 -50.90
C ALA A 65 7.80 8.00 -49.81
N ASP A 66 7.70 6.68 -50.01
CA ASP A 66 6.78 5.82 -49.26
C ASP A 66 7.40 5.24 -47.98
N ALA A 67 8.72 5.36 -47.79
CA ALA A 67 9.43 4.79 -46.64
C ALA A 67 10.59 5.69 -46.18
N ILE A 68 10.21 6.81 -45.57
CA ILE A 68 11.13 7.75 -44.92
C ILE A 68 11.12 7.45 -43.41
N VAL A 69 12.28 7.13 -42.83
CA VAL A 69 12.44 7.06 -41.37
C VAL A 69 12.85 8.44 -40.87
N ASP A 70 11.92 9.12 -40.21
CA ASP A 70 12.15 10.43 -39.61
C ASP A 70 12.60 10.28 -38.14
N PHE A 71 13.91 10.28 -37.91
CA PHE A 71 14.49 10.19 -36.57
C PHE A 71 14.22 11.42 -35.70
N GLY A 72 14.03 12.61 -36.27
CA GLY A 72 13.76 13.78 -35.44
C GLY A 72 12.32 13.79 -34.90
N SER A 73 11.37 13.12 -35.58
CA SER A 73 10.01 12.94 -35.06
C SER A 73 10.03 12.07 -33.81
N VAL A 74 10.90 11.06 -33.78
CA VAL A 74 11.12 10.18 -32.64
C VAL A 74 11.74 10.94 -31.48
N ILE A 75 12.76 11.78 -31.73
CA ILE A 75 13.38 12.62 -30.68
C ILE A 75 12.37 13.62 -30.12
N THR A 76 11.58 14.26 -30.99
CA THR A 76 10.52 15.18 -30.58
C THR A 76 9.46 14.48 -29.74
N ALA A 77 9.04 13.27 -30.14
CA ALA A 77 8.10 12.46 -29.39
C ALA A 77 8.67 12.03 -28.02
N ALA A 78 9.96 11.69 -27.95
CA ALA A 78 10.63 11.34 -26.69
C ALA A 78 10.72 12.53 -25.74
N ILE A 79 11.06 13.73 -26.23
CA ILE A 79 11.07 14.95 -25.43
C ILE A 79 9.66 15.28 -24.93
N ASN A 80 8.66 15.19 -25.80
CA ASN A 80 7.26 15.40 -25.41
C ASN A 80 6.81 14.42 -24.32
N PHE A 81 7.15 13.14 -24.46
CA PHE A 81 6.88 12.12 -23.43
C PHE A 81 7.53 12.48 -22.10
N LEU A 82 8.80 12.91 -22.11
CA LEU A 82 9.53 13.28 -20.91
C LEU A 82 8.90 14.50 -20.21
N ILE A 83 8.42 15.48 -20.98
CA ILE A 83 7.71 16.65 -20.45
C ILE A 83 6.38 16.24 -19.83
N ILE A 84 5.58 15.43 -20.52
CA ILE A 84 4.31 14.91 -19.97
C ILE A 84 4.57 14.17 -18.66
N ALA A 85 5.56 13.26 -18.64
CA ALA A 85 5.94 12.52 -17.44
C ALA A 85 6.38 13.44 -16.31
N ALA A 86 7.20 14.46 -16.60
CA ALA A 86 7.66 15.43 -15.60
C ALA A 86 6.49 16.24 -15.01
N VAL A 87 5.57 16.73 -15.85
CA VAL A 87 4.39 17.48 -15.39
C VAL A 87 3.48 16.60 -14.54
N VAL A 88 3.18 15.38 -14.99
CA VAL A 88 2.37 14.41 -14.22
C VAL A 88 3.03 14.10 -12.89
N TYR A 89 4.34 13.86 -12.87
CA TYR A 89 5.08 13.56 -11.65
C TYR A 89 5.02 14.74 -10.67
N PHE A 90 5.30 15.95 -11.13
CA PHE A 90 5.40 17.11 -10.25
C PHE A 90 4.03 17.62 -9.77
N ILE A 91 2.98 17.52 -10.58
CA ILE A 91 1.63 18.02 -10.24
C ILE A 91 0.78 16.96 -9.52
N LEU A 92 0.93 15.67 -9.84
CA LEU A 92 0.09 14.63 -9.25
C LEU A 92 0.86 13.76 -8.25
N ILE A 93 2.00 13.19 -8.65
CA ILE A 93 2.70 12.18 -7.84
C ILE A 93 3.40 12.83 -6.64
N ALA A 94 4.16 13.91 -6.85
CA ALA A 94 4.92 14.60 -5.81
C ALA A 94 4.02 15.11 -4.65
N PRO A 95 2.91 15.84 -4.89
CA PRO A 95 2.04 16.26 -3.79
C PRO A 95 1.30 15.09 -3.17
N MET A 96 0.90 14.08 -3.94
CA MET A 96 0.26 12.88 -3.38
C MET A 96 1.20 12.13 -2.44
N ASN A 97 2.47 11.96 -2.82
CA ASN A 97 3.48 11.33 -1.98
C ASN A 97 3.76 12.17 -0.72
N LYS A 98 3.82 13.50 -0.85
CA LYS A 98 4.01 14.41 0.28
C LYS A 98 2.82 14.39 1.24
N LEU A 99 1.59 14.33 0.74
CA LEU A 99 0.38 14.21 1.55
C LEU A 99 0.34 12.87 2.28
N LYS A 100 0.67 11.77 1.60
CA LYS A 100 0.78 10.44 2.22
C LYS A 100 1.81 10.43 3.35
N GLU A 101 2.98 11.03 3.12
CA GLU A 101 4.01 11.15 4.15
C GLU A 101 3.52 11.95 5.38
N ILE A 102 2.84 13.07 5.17
CA ILE A 102 2.27 13.89 6.25
C ILE A 102 1.17 13.12 7.01
N GLN A 103 0.32 12.38 6.29
CA GLN A 103 -0.74 11.56 6.91
C GLN A 103 -0.16 10.42 7.73
N ASN A 104 0.89 9.76 7.25
CA ASN A 104 1.56 8.67 7.96
C ASN A 104 2.24 9.19 9.24
N ARG A 105 2.94 10.34 9.16
CA ARG A 105 3.51 11.02 10.34
C ARG A 105 2.45 11.42 11.37
N ARG A 106 1.27 11.88 10.94
CA ARG A 106 0.16 12.24 11.85
C ARG A 106 -0.49 11.04 12.53
N LYS A 107 -0.42 9.86 11.91
CA LYS A 107 -0.95 8.61 12.47
C LYS A 107 0.07 7.85 13.33
N GLY A 108 1.29 8.37 13.49
CA GLY A 108 2.36 7.72 14.26
C GLY A 108 2.91 6.46 13.61
N ILE A 109 2.59 6.22 12.34
CA ILE A 109 3.06 5.06 11.57
C ILE A 109 4.47 5.38 11.10
N ASP A 110 5.45 4.64 11.60
CA ASP A 110 6.85 4.79 11.17
C ASP A 110 6.93 4.51 9.66
N PRO A 111 7.69 5.25 8.83
CA PRO A 111 7.85 4.95 7.41
C PRO A 111 8.23 3.49 7.11
N ASN A 112 8.84 2.78 8.07
CA ASN A 112 9.12 1.34 7.97
C ASN A 112 7.88 0.45 8.19
N GLU A 113 6.92 0.88 9.02
CA GLU A 113 5.63 0.21 9.22
C GLU A 113 4.63 0.51 8.10
N ALA A 114 4.69 1.69 7.47
CA ALA A 114 3.85 1.99 6.31
C ALA A 114 4.19 1.12 5.08
N ALA A 115 5.39 0.51 5.08
CA ALA A 115 5.79 -0.51 4.12
C ALA A 115 5.30 -1.91 4.50
N ALA A 116 4.92 -2.13 5.76
CA ALA A 116 4.27 -3.37 6.17
C ALA A 116 2.90 -3.43 5.48
N THR A 117 2.76 -4.41 4.61
CA THR A 117 1.51 -4.70 3.94
C THR A 117 0.43 -5.01 4.98
N GLU A 118 -0.83 -4.73 4.65
CA GLU A 118 -1.96 -5.03 5.54
C GLU A 118 -1.92 -6.48 6.07
N THR A 119 -1.41 -7.40 5.25
CA THR A 119 -1.16 -8.79 5.62
C THR A 119 -0.09 -8.96 6.70
N GLU A 120 1.04 -8.26 6.63
CA GLU A 120 2.08 -8.30 7.67
C GLU A 120 1.57 -7.71 8.99
N LEU A 121 0.77 -6.65 8.93
CA LEU A 121 0.14 -6.08 10.12
C LEU A 121 -0.85 -7.06 10.76
N LEU A 122 -1.65 -7.75 9.96
CA LEU A 122 -2.58 -8.78 10.43
C LEU A 122 -1.84 -10.00 11.01
N GLU A 123 -0.69 -10.36 10.46
CA GLU A 123 0.15 -11.43 10.99
C GLU A 123 0.73 -11.05 12.37
N GLN A 124 1.24 -9.82 12.51
CA GLN A 124 1.69 -9.30 13.79
C GLN A 124 0.55 -9.24 14.82
N ILE A 125 -0.64 -8.77 14.44
CA ILE A 125 -1.82 -8.75 15.33
C ILE A 125 -2.23 -10.17 15.73
N ARG A 126 -2.21 -11.13 14.79
CA ARG A 126 -2.49 -12.55 15.07
C ARG A 126 -1.50 -13.11 16.09
N ASP A 127 -0.22 -12.83 15.91
CA ASP A 127 0.83 -13.34 16.79
C ASP A 127 0.72 -12.74 18.20
N LEU A 128 0.45 -11.43 18.30
CA LEU A 128 0.17 -10.75 19.57
C LEU A 128 -1.06 -11.32 20.29
N LEU A 129 -2.14 -11.63 19.55
CA LEU A 129 -3.35 -12.25 20.11
C LEU A 129 -3.09 -13.67 20.60
N ILE A 130 -2.27 -14.46 19.90
CA ILE A 130 -1.87 -15.80 20.33
C ILE A 130 -1.06 -15.72 21.62
N GLU A 131 -0.14 -14.76 21.71
CA GLU A 131 0.66 -14.55 22.91
C GLU A 131 -0.20 -14.12 24.11
N GLN A 132 -1.17 -13.22 23.89
CA GLN A 132 -2.11 -12.78 24.92
C GLN A 132 -3.00 -13.93 25.42
N ASN A 133 -3.60 -14.71 24.52
CA ASN A 133 -4.38 -15.90 24.90
C ASN A 133 -3.53 -16.94 25.64
N ARG A 134 -2.27 -17.16 25.21
CA ARG A 134 -1.38 -18.11 25.87
C ARG A 134 -0.99 -17.65 27.27
N ALA A 135 -0.80 -16.35 27.46
CA ALA A 135 -0.55 -15.76 28.77
C ALA A 135 -1.75 -15.97 29.72
N GLU A 136 -2.99 -15.77 29.24
CA GLU A 136 -4.21 -16.02 30.04
C GLU A 136 -4.35 -17.49 30.47
N VAL A 137 -4.15 -18.43 29.56
CA VAL A 137 -4.17 -19.87 29.89
C VAL A 137 -3.05 -20.26 30.87
N GLY A 138 -1.88 -19.62 30.76
CA GLY A 138 -0.76 -19.80 31.69
C GLY A 138 -1.07 -19.29 33.10
N VAL A 139 -1.83 -18.20 33.21
CA VAL A 139 -2.30 -17.66 34.49
C VAL A 139 -3.35 -18.58 35.11
N GLU A 140 -4.34 -19.05 34.36
CA GLU A 140 -5.34 -20.00 34.86
C GLU A 140 -4.70 -21.32 35.33
N SER A 141 -3.73 -21.83 34.58
CA SER A 141 -2.99 -23.05 34.97
C SER A 141 -2.14 -22.85 36.22
N ARG A 142 -1.64 -21.63 36.48
CA ARG A 142 -0.91 -21.30 37.71
C ARG A 142 -1.85 -21.15 38.89
N VAL A 143 -3.00 -20.49 38.72
CA VAL A 143 -4.03 -20.35 39.76
C VAL A 143 -4.58 -21.72 40.16
N ALA A 144 -4.85 -22.61 39.20
CA ALA A 144 -5.31 -23.98 39.49
C ALA A 144 -4.27 -24.83 40.24
N ARG A 145 -2.97 -24.61 39.98
CA ARG A 145 -1.88 -25.30 40.69
C ARG A 145 -1.75 -24.81 42.13
N ASP A 146 -1.78 -23.49 42.33
CA ASP A 146 -1.65 -22.85 43.64
C ASP A 146 -2.84 -23.21 44.57
N VAL A 147 -4.05 -23.30 44.02
CA VAL A 147 -5.24 -23.77 44.77
C VAL A 147 -5.15 -25.25 45.13
N GLY A 148 -4.60 -26.09 44.24
CA GLY A 148 -4.37 -27.51 44.52
C GLY A 148 -3.35 -27.74 45.64
N ASP A 149 -2.27 -26.96 45.64
CA ASP A 149 -1.23 -27.03 46.67
C ASP A 149 -1.76 -26.58 48.04
N VAL A 150 -2.65 -25.58 48.09
CA VAL A 150 -3.32 -25.15 49.33
C VAL A 150 -4.22 -26.25 49.90
N GLN A 151 -5.01 -26.94 49.06
CA GLN A 151 -5.91 -28.00 49.51
C GLN A 151 -5.14 -29.24 50.03
N GLN A 152 -3.96 -29.52 49.47
CA GLN A 152 -3.13 -30.65 49.89
C GLN A 152 -2.41 -30.38 51.21
N THR A 153 -2.08 -29.13 51.52
CA THR A 153 -1.52 -28.74 52.84
C THR A 153 -2.57 -28.74 53.95
N SER A 154 -3.86 -28.47 53.64
CA SER A 154 -4.94 -28.58 54.62
C SER A 154 -5.30 -30.03 54.96
N ASP A 155 -5.31 -30.94 53.98
CA ASP A 155 -5.59 -32.37 54.22
C ASP A 155 -4.43 -33.05 54.98
N ALA A 156 -3.18 -32.62 54.77
CA ALA A 156 -2.04 -33.13 55.53
C ALA A 156 -2.05 -32.71 57.01
N ALA A 157 -2.75 -31.62 57.36
CA ALA A 157 -2.89 -31.15 58.74
C ALA A 157 -3.98 -31.91 59.54
N ASP A 158 -4.92 -32.59 58.87
CA ASP A 158 -6.05 -33.30 59.50
C ASP A 158 -5.75 -34.78 59.82
N VAL A 159 -4.60 -35.31 59.39
CA VAL A 159 -4.20 -36.74 59.58
C VAL A 159 -3.32 -36.96 60.83
N ALA A 160 -3.03 -35.93 61.62
CA ALA A 160 -2.35 -36.07 62.91
C ALA A 160 -3.35 -36.48 64.02
N ASP A 161 -3.65 -37.78 64.09
CA ASP A 161 -4.48 -38.43 65.11
C ASP A 161 -3.96 -38.25 66.56
N PRO A 162 -4.76 -37.73 67.51
CA PRO A 162 -4.46 -37.79 68.94
C PRO A 162 -5.31 -38.89 69.62
N SER A 163 -5.13 -40.17 69.26
CA SER A 163 -5.80 -41.29 69.92
C SER A 163 -4.83 -42.27 70.61
N THR A 164 -4.02 -41.73 71.52
CA THR A 164 -3.49 -42.46 72.69
C THR A 164 -3.66 -41.55 73.89
N GLY A 165 -4.40 -41.82 74.96
CA GLY A 165 -4.87 -43.05 75.55
C GLY A 165 -4.86 -42.79 77.06
N THR A 166 -6.02 -43.03 77.72
CA THR A 166 -6.17 -43.35 79.16
C THR A 166 -5.62 -42.41 80.25
N GLY A 167 -6.49 -41.98 81.16
CA GLY A 167 -6.06 -41.61 82.52
C GLY A 167 -6.99 -40.68 83.30
N ARG A 168 -8.14 -41.20 83.77
CA ARG A 168 -8.95 -40.56 84.83
C ARG A 168 -8.26 -40.75 86.19
N HIS A 169 -7.95 -39.66 86.89
CA HIS A 169 -7.76 -39.55 88.36
C HIS A 169 -7.39 -38.07 88.64
N SER A 170 -7.72 -37.39 89.72
CA SER A 170 -8.55 -37.61 90.89
C SER A 170 -8.72 -36.23 91.54
N ALA A 171 -9.87 -35.99 92.17
CA ALA A 171 -10.09 -35.20 93.38
C ALA A 171 -9.54 -33.75 93.55
N ASN A 172 -10.49 -32.95 94.06
CA ASN A 172 -10.40 -31.80 94.97
C ASN A 172 -10.32 -30.39 94.36
#